data_AF-A0A3D3WIF1-F1
#
_entry.id   AF-A0A3D3WIF1-F1
#
_cell.length_a   1.000
_cell.length_b   1.000
_cell.length_c   1.000
_cell.angle_alpha   90.00
_cell.angle_beta   90.00
_cell.angle_gamma   90.00
#
_symmetry.space_group_name_H-M   'P 1'
#
loop_
_entity.id
_entity.type
_entity.pdbx_description
1 polymer ?
#
loop_
_entity_poly.entity_id
_entity_poly.type
_entity_poly.pdbx_seq_one_letter_code
_entity_poly.pdbx_strand_id
1 'polypeptide(L)'
;MELFFAEKLPIPFHALAAIAAVMIGAVQIAMPKGTYQHKLAGRIWVGLMAFVALSSFFIYEIKLWGNFSPIHLVSIWTLFSLWLGYHYVKTGQIRKHKKVMVLLYFLGLILTGLFTFSPGRLMHEVLFAT
;
A
#
# COMPACT_ATOMS: atom_id res chain seq x y z
N MET A 1 -11.49 -17.20 7.41
CA MET A 1 -12.24 -16.11 6.74
C MET A 1 -13.20 -15.41 7.70
N GLU A 2 -13.98 -16.11 8.54
CA GLU A 2 -14.88 -15.45 9.50
C GLU A 2 -14.15 -14.53 10.49
N LEU A 3 -12.98 -14.93 11.00
CA LEU A 3 -12.14 -14.09 11.85
C LEU A 3 -11.71 -12.77 11.19
N PHE A 4 -11.40 -12.80 9.90
CA PHE A 4 -10.95 -11.60 9.17
C PHE A 4 -12.07 -10.58 9.00
N PHE A 5 -13.28 -11.01 8.69
CA PHE A 5 -14.42 -10.10 8.54
C PHE A 5 -15.05 -9.67 9.87
N ALA A 6 -14.70 -10.32 10.97
CA ALA A 6 -15.09 -9.91 12.32
C ALA A 6 -14.27 -8.72 12.86
N GLU A 7 -13.15 -8.39 12.21
CA GLU A 7 -12.26 -7.30 12.63
C GLU A 7 -12.88 -5.91 12.47
N LYS A 8 -12.39 -4.97 13.29
CA LYS A 8 -12.88 -3.59 13.27
C LYS A 8 -12.59 -2.91 11.94
N LEU A 9 -13.57 -2.14 11.47
CA LEU A 9 -13.35 -1.25 10.32
C LEU A 9 -12.25 -0.23 10.66
N PRO A 10 -11.33 0.06 9.71
CA PRO A 10 -11.34 -0.34 8.30
C PRO A 10 -10.44 -1.55 7.94
N ILE A 11 -10.01 -2.37 8.92
CA ILE A 11 -8.95 -3.38 8.73
C ILE A 11 -9.22 -4.36 7.57
N PRO A 12 -10.41 -4.97 7.41
CA PRO A 12 -10.64 -5.94 6.34
C PRO A 12 -10.51 -5.30 4.94
N PHE A 13 -11.11 -4.13 4.76
CA PHE A 13 -11.06 -3.43 3.48
C PHE A 13 -9.68 -2.87 3.18
N HIS A 14 -8.95 -2.40 4.19
CA HIS A 14 -7.54 -2.01 4.05
C HIS A 14 -6.70 -3.16 3.51
N ALA A 15 -6.81 -4.35 4.12
CA ALA A 15 -6.06 -5.53 3.70
C ALA A 15 -6.45 -5.99 2.28
N LEU A 16 -7.74 -6.03 1.95
CA LEU A 16 -8.20 -6.36 0.59
C LEU A 16 -7.67 -5.38 -0.46
N ALA A 17 -7.70 -4.07 -0.17
CA ALA A 17 -7.17 -3.04 -1.06
C ALA A 17 -5.64 -3.17 -1.23
N ALA A 18 -4.92 -3.50 -0.15
CA ALA A 18 -3.48 -3.75 -0.20
C ALA A 18 -3.14 -4.97 -1.05
N ILE A 19 -3.87 -6.09 -0.91
CA ILE A 19 -3.70 -7.28 -1.75
C ILE A 19 -3.96 -6.94 -3.22
N ALA A 20 -5.04 -6.22 -3.53
CA ALA A 20 -5.32 -5.77 -4.89
C ALA A 20 -4.20 -4.87 -5.43
N ALA A 21 -3.65 -3.96 -4.61
CA ALA A 21 -2.53 -3.10 -4.99
C ALA A 21 -1.26 -3.89 -5.28
N VAL A 22 -0.99 -4.99 -4.55
CA VAL A 22 0.16 -5.87 -4.81
C VAL A 22 0.05 -6.48 -6.21
N MET A 23 -1.11 -7.05 -6.53
CA MET A 23 -1.36 -7.71 -7.81
C MET A 23 -1.33 -6.74 -8.98
N ILE A 24 -2.07 -5.63 -8.90
CA ILE A 24 -2.10 -4.61 -9.95
C ILE A 24 -0.72 -3.98 -10.14
N GLY A 25 0.00 -3.69 -9.05
CA GLY A 25 1.33 -3.09 -9.12
C GLY A 25 2.37 -4.03 -9.75
N ALA A 26 2.33 -5.33 -9.44
CA ALA A 26 3.20 -6.33 -10.07
C ALA A 26 3.01 -6.35 -11.59
N VAL A 27 1.74 -6.43 -12.01
CA VAL A 27 1.35 -6.41 -13.42
C VAL A 27 1.79 -5.10 -14.09
N GLN A 28 1.54 -3.94 -13.46
CA GLN A 28 1.94 -2.63 -13.99
C GLN A 28 3.48 -2.50 -14.13
N ILE A 29 4.25 -3.09 -13.21
CA ILE A 29 5.72 -3.14 -13.25
C ILE A 29 6.23 -4.07 -14.37
N ALA A 30 5.50 -5.11 -14.74
CA ALA A 30 5.84 -5.97 -15.88
C ALA A 30 5.43 -5.37 -17.25
N MET A 31 4.40 -4.53 -17.29
CA MET A 31 3.87 -3.96 -18.54
C MET A 31 4.86 -3.04 -19.29
N PRO A 32 4.76 -2.94 -20.64
CA PRO A 32 5.42 -1.89 -21.40
C PRO A 32 5.05 -0.49 -20.87
N LYS A 33 6.05 0.36 -20.64
CA LYS A 33 5.85 1.67 -20.00
C LYS A 33 5.28 2.69 -20.98
N GLY A 34 4.45 3.60 -20.47
CA GLY A 34 3.88 4.70 -21.25
C GLY A 34 2.67 4.36 -22.13
N THR A 35 2.30 3.07 -22.23
CA THR A 35 1.08 2.63 -22.94
C THR A 35 -0.19 3.09 -22.22
N TYR A 36 -1.33 3.05 -22.93
CA TYR A 36 -2.63 3.30 -22.30
C TYR A 36 -2.89 2.35 -21.12
N GLN A 37 -2.62 1.06 -21.29
CA GLN A 37 -2.78 0.04 -20.26
C GLN A 37 -1.92 0.33 -19.02
N HIS A 38 -0.65 0.71 -19.20
CA HIS A 38 0.23 1.08 -18.10
C HIS A 38 -0.30 2.31 -17.34
N LYS A 39 -0.82 3.31 -18.05
CA LYS A 39 -1.39 4.53 -17.44
C LYS A 39 -2.68 4.22 -16.68
N LEU A 40 -3.56 3.37 -17.22
CA LEU A 40 -4.80 2.97 -16.56
C LEU A 40 -4.50 2.16 -15.29
N ALA A 41 -3.66 1.12 -15.39
CA ALA A 41 -3.23 0.33 -14.25
C ALA A 41 -2.57 1.21 -13.17
N GLY A 42 -1.75 2.19 -13.58
CA GLY A 42 -1.14 3.14 -12.66
C GLY A 42 -2.13 4.03 -11.93
N ARG A 43 -3.21 4.49 -12.58
CA ARG A 43 -4.27 5.26 -11.90
C ARG A 43 -5.03 4.41 -10.88
N ILE A 44 -5.36 3.18 -11.24
CA ILE A 44 -6.01 2.22 -10.34
C ILE A 44 -5.11 1.95 -9.14
N TRP A 45 -3.83 1.66 -9.37
CA TRP A 45 -2.85 1.40 -8.32
C TRP A 45 -2.67 2.60 -7.37
N VAL A 46 -2.58 3.82 -7.90
CA VAL A 46 -2.52 5.06 -7.09
C VAL A 46 -3.78 5.21 -6.23
N GLY A 47 -4.97 4.93 -6.78
CA GLY A 47 -6.22 4.97 -6.02
C GLY A 47 -6.25 3.96 -4.87
N LEU A 48 -5.82 2.71 -5.13
CA LEU A 48 -5.70 1.67 -4.10
C LEU A 48 -4.70 2.07 -3.02
N MET A 49 -3.51 2.55 -3.40
CA MET A 49 -2.49 2.98 -2.44
C MET A 49 -2.93 4.19 -1.60
N ALA A 50 -3.69 5.12 -2.19
CA ALA A 50 -4.28 6.22 -1.44
C ALA A 50 -5.32 5.71 -0.43
N PHE A 51 -6.19 4.78 -0.81
CA PHE A 51 -7.14 4.16 0.11
C PHE A 51 -6.44 3.42 1.26
N VAL A 52 -5.42 2.62 0.95
CA VAL A 52 -4.59 1.90 1.94
C VAL A 52 -3.96 2.90 2.92
N ALA A 53 -3.29 3.93 2.42
CA ALA A 53 -2.62 4.92 3.26
C ALA A 53 -3.58 5.82 4.06
N LEU A 54 -4.80 6.08 3.58
CA LEU A 54 -5.79 6.85 4.32
C LEU A 54 -6.47 6.01 5.40
N SER A 55 -6.82 4.76 5.08
CA SER A 55 -7.47 3.84 6.03
C SER A 55 -6.55 3.43 7.17
N SER A 56 -5.22 3.36 6.96
CA SER A 56 -4.24 3.05 8.02
C SER A 56 -4.17 4.09 9.13
N PHE A 57 -4.60 5.34 8.90
CA PHE A 57 -4.69 6.35 9.98
C PHE A 57 -5.74 5.99 11.05
N PHE A 58 -6.62 5.04 10.76
CA PHE A 58 -7.65 4.53 11.68
C PHE A 58 -7.29 3.16 12.26
N ILE A 59 -6.07 2.65 12.02
CA ILE A 59 -5.59 1.36 12.52
C ILE A 59 -4.56 1.59 13.64
N TYR A 60 -4.93 1.22 14.86
CA TYR A 60 -4.17 1.54 16.08
C TYR A 60 -3.63 0.30 16.82
N GLU A 61 -3.24 -0.76 16.12
CA GLU A 61 -2.81 -2.02 16.75
C GLU A 61 -1.49 -1.91 17.53
N ILE A 62 -0.50 -1.20 16.98
CA ILE A 62 0.89 -1.30 17.48
C ILE A 62 1.19 -0.28 18.62
N LYS A 63 0.35 0.76 18.81
CA LYS A 63 0.39 1.76 19.91
C LYS A 63 1.75 2.08 20.54
N LEU A 64 2.78 2.26 19.71
CA LEU A 64 4.18 2.43 20.14
C LEU A 64 4.39 3.78 20.84
N TRP A 65 3.66 4.83 20.41
CA TRP A 65 3.67 6.16 21.01
C TRP A 65 2.25 6.69 21.16
N GLY A 66 1.63 6.42 22.32
CA GLY A 66 0.21 6.66 22.51
C GLY A 66 -0.61 5.83 21.51
N ASN A 67 -1.55 6.44 20.80
CA ASN A 67 -2.30 5.75 19.73
C ASN A 67 -1.49 5.61 18.43
N PHE A 68 -0.39 6.35 18.25
CA PHE A 68 0.35 6.36 16.99
C PHE A 68 1.37 5.22 16.91
N SER A 69 1.58 4.75 15.69
CA SER A 69 2.53 3.68 15.36
C SER A 69 3.29 4.01 14.06
N PRO A 70 4.42 3.33 13.79
CA PRO A 70 5.21 3.56 12.57
C PRO A 70 4.40 3.53 11.26
N ILE A 71 3.26 2.82 11.23
CA ILE A 71 2.38 2.79 10.06
C ILE A 71 1.86 4.17 9.66
N HIS A 72 1.68 5.09 10.60
CA HIS A 72 1.19 6.44 10.33
C HIS A 72 2.24 7.27 9.58
N LEU A 73 3.51 7.16 9.98
CA LEU A 73 4.62 7.80 9.29
C LEU A 73 4.77 7.24 7.87
N VAL A 74 4.67 5.92 7.71
CA VAL A 74 4.67 5.26 6.39
C VAL A 74 3.49 5.73 5.53
N SER A 75 2.35 5.99 6.14
CA SER A 75 1.13 6.47 5.44
C SER A 75 1.30 7.90 4.94
N ILE A 76 1.82 8.81 5.77
CA ILE A 76 2.17 10.18 5.35
C ILE A 76 3.19 10.14 4.21
N TRP A 77 4.25 9.34 4.37
CA TRP A 77 5.29 9.19 3.35
C TRP A 77 4.73 8.60 2.05
N THR A 78 3.79 7.67 2.13
CA THR A 78 3.10 7.08 0.97
C THR A 78 2.31 8.13 0.22
N LEU A 79 1.44 8.89 0.90
CA LEU A 79 0.63 9.94 0.27
C LEU A 79 1.50 11.02 -0.39
N PHE A 80 2.57 11.44 0.29
CA PHE A 80 3.53 12.38 -0.28
C PHE A 80 4.24 11.81 -1.51
N SER A 81 4.63 10.53 -1.48
CA SER A 81 5.27 9.85 -2.60
C SER A 81 4.32 9.69 -3.79
N LEU A 82 3.03 9.42 -3.57
CA LEU A 82 2.02 9.40 -4.63
C LEU A 82 1.91 10.76 -5.32
N TRP A 83 1.84 11.84 -4.53
CA TRP A 83 1.82 13.20 -5.06
C TRP A 83 3.08 13.52 -5.86
N LEU A 84 4.27 13.20 -5.35
CA LEU A 84 5.54 13.37 -6.07
C LEU A 84 5.56 12.58 -7.38
N GLY A 85 5.15 11.32 -7.34
CA GLY A 85 5.13 10.48 -8.53
C GLY A 85 4.18 11.01 -9.60
N TYR A 86 3.02 11.55 -9.21
CA TYR A 86 2.11 12.26 -10.13
C TYR A 86 2.73 13.56 -10.67
N HIS A 87 3.34 14.37 -9.80
CA HIS A 87 4.00 15.61 -10.20
C HIS A 87 5.14 15.36 -11.20
N TYR A 88 5.95 14.32 -11.00
CA TYR A 88 7.06 13.97 -11.89
C TYR A 88 6.59 13.48 -13.26
N VAL A 89 5.50 12.71 -13.35
CA VAL A 89 4.97 12.33 -14.67
C VAL A 89 4.37 13.54 -15.39
N LYS A 90 3.69 14.45 -14.67
CA LYS A 90 3.12 15.68 -15.24
C LYS A 90 4.20 16.63 -15.80
N THR A 91 5.35 16.71 -15.14
CA THR A 91 6.47 17.57 -15.53
C THR A 91 7.48 16.89 -16.47
N GLY A 92 7.16 15.69 -16.99
CA GLY A 92 8.05 14.97 -17.91
C GLY A 92 9.30 14.35 -17.25
N GLN A 93 9.41 14.40 -15.91
CA GLN A 93 10.53 13.84 -15.15
C GLN A 93 10.39 12.32 -14.97
N ILE A 94 10.36 11.56 -16.07
CA ILE A 94 10.03 10.13 -16.09
C ILE A 94 10.99 9.28 -15.23
N ARG A 95 12.29 9.61 -15.21
CA ARG A 95 13.27 8.90 -14.37
C ARG A 95 12.95 9.01 -12.87
N LYS A 96 12.50 10.20 -12.42
CA LYS A 96 12.09 10.42 -11.03
C LYS A 96 10.76 9.75 -10.72
N HIS A 97 9.77 9.86 -11.63
CA HIS A 97 8.51 9.13 -11.53
C HIS A 97 8.74 7.62 -11.34
N LYS A 98 9.55 7.00 -12.21
CA LYS A 98 9.89 5.58 -12.12
C LYS A 98 10.52 5.24 -10.76
N LYS A 99 11.50 6.02 -10.32
CA LYS A 99 12.19 5.77 -9.04
C LYS A 99 11.22 5.82 -7.86
N VAL A 100 10.38 6.85 -7.77
CA VAL A 100 9.40 7.00 -6.69
C VAL A 100 8.38 5.86 -6.70
N MET A 101 7.79 5.55 -7.86
CA MET A 101 6.75 4.51 -7.95
C MET A 101 7.30 3.11 -7.64
N VAL A 102 8.51 2.78 -8.10
CA VAL A 102 9.16 1.50 -7.80
C VAL A 102 9.53 1.39 -6.32
N LEU A 103 10.11 2.44 -5.73
CA LEU A 103 10.41 2.46 -4.29
C LEU A 103 9.14 2.34 -3.45
N LEU A 104 8.07 3.02 -3.86
CA LEU A 104 6.80 2.97 -3.13
C LEU A 104 6.16 1.57 -3.20
N TYR A 105 6.25 0.89 -4.35
CA TYR A 105 5.80 -0.49 -4.48
C TYR A 105 6.60 -1.43 -3.57
N PHE A 106 7.94 -1.42 -3.66
CA PHE A 106 8.75 -2.40 -2.90
C PHE A 106 8.83 -2.08 -1.41
N LEU A 107 9.06 -0.82 -1.03
CA LEU A 107 9.23 -0.43 0.36
C LEU A 107 7.91 -0.10 1.04
N GLY A 108 7.05 0.64 0.36
CA GLY A 108 5.79 1.14 0.93
C GLY A 108 4.65 0.12 0.93
N LEU A 109 4.70 -0.90 0.07
CA LEU A 109 3.68 -1.94 -0.03
C LEU A 109 4.21 -3.35 0.28
N ILE A 110 5.25 -3.82 -0.41
CA ILE A 110 5.75 -5.20 -0.22
C ILE A 110 6.42 -5.36 1.15
N LEU A 111 7.44 -4.56 1.47
CA LEU A 111 8.18 -4.68 2.72
C LEU A 111 7.28 -4.43 3.95
N THR A 112 6.44 -3.40 3.90
CA THR A 112 5.47 -3.08 4.95
C THR A 112 4.41 -4.16 5.10
N GLY A 113 3.89 -4.70 3.99
CA GLY A 113 2.96 -5.83 3.99
C GLY A 113 3.57 -7.08 4.62
N LEU A 114 4.85 -7.37 4.38
CA LEU A 114 5.54 -8.50 5.01
C LEU A 114 5.58 -8.40 6.54
N PHE A 115 5.71 -7.19 7.10
CA PHE A 115 5.65 -6.96 8.55
C PHE A 115 4.25 -7.22 9.16
N THR A 116 3.22 -7.45 8.35
CA THR A 116 1.90 -7.88 8.85
C THR A 116 1.87 -9.38 9.16
N PHE A 117 2.83 -10.17 8.67
CA PHE A 117 2.93 -11.61 8.93
C PHE A 117 3.86 -11.97 10.09
N SER A 118 4.39 -10.97 10.80
CA SER A 118 5.15 -11.20 12.03
C SER A 118 4.25 -11.80 13.13
N PRO A 119 4.77 -12.68 14.01
CA PRO A 119 3.98 -13.28 15.08
C PRO A 119 3.24 -12.23 15.94
N GLY A 120 2.00 -12.52 16.34
CA GLY A 120 1.15 -11.60 17.09
C GLY A 120 0.45 -10.53 16.24
N ARG A 121 0.40 -10.70 14.92
CA ARG A 121 -0.34 -9.83 13.98
C ARG A 121 -1.49 -10.61 13.34
N LEU A 122 -2.59 -9.92 13.04
CA LEU A 122 -3.77 -10.51 12.42
C LEU A 122 -3.47 -11.39 11.18
N MET A 123 -2.65 -10.91 10.24
CA MET A 123 -2.37 -11.66 9.01
C MET A 123 -1.50 -12.91 9.25
N HIS A 124 -0.72 -12.93 10.34
CA HIS A 124 -0.04 -14.14 10.80
C HIS A 124 -1.05 -15.18 11.28
N GLU A 125 -1.99 -14.78 12.14
CA GLU A 125 -3.04 -15.67 12.65
C GLU A 125 -3.91 -16.21 11.51
N VAL A 126 -4.31 -15.36 10.56
CA VAL A 126 -5.13 -15.77 9.40
C VAL A 126 -4.44 -16.84 8.52
N LEU A 127 -3.11 -16.84 8.43
CA LEU A 127 -2.37 -17.78 7.59
C LEU A 127 -1.82 -19.00 8.32
N PHE A 128 -1.41 -18.84 9.59
CA PHE A 128 -0.63 -19.84 10.32
C PHE A 128 -1.32 -20.38 11.57
N ALA A 129 -2.35 -19.71 12.11
CA ALA A 129 -3.12 -20.28 13.21
C ALA A 129 -4.08 -21.34 12.66
N THR A 130 -3.82 -22.59 13.05
CA THR A 130 -4.68 -23.77 12.83
C THR A 130 -5.16 -24.28 14.17
#